data_AF-A0A645FSY0-F1
#
_entry.id   AF-A0A645FSY0-F1
#
_cell.length_a   1.000
_cell.length_b   1.000
_cell.length_c   1.000
_cell.angle_alpha   90.00
_cell.angle_beta   90.00
_cell.angle_gamma   90.00
#
_symmetry.space_group_name_H-M   'P 1'
#
loop_
_entity.id
_entity.type
_entity.pdbx_description
1 polymer ?
#
loop_
_entity_poly.entity_id
_entity_poly.type
_entity_poly.pdbx_seq_one_letter_code
_entity_poly.pdbx_strand_id
1 'polypeptide(L)'
;MLEPTGGYVQKEGSESFYVTALKNADSGALDIPYYITDMSGYKITNDNNDGNAKYPDLGEFSYTEHSGWMYAVNSTFPNYGMDSYVLKDGDVMRLQFTMWGTGADVGDPYNAGKYNFDIPNRDSLTKTIAAFNGRADKEELLGISFIADAYSQAMDALETIDPGITDQNDLDQAQAYLESSIESKNLQAITLNQDK
;
A
#
# COMPACT_ATOMS: atom_id res chain seq x y z
N MET A 1 -8.62 19.73 15.27
CA MET A 1 -8.76 19.49 13.82
C MET A 1 -7.43 19.92 13.23
N LEU A 2 -6.63 18.99 12.74
CA LEU A 2 -5.33 19.34 12.14
C LEU A 2 -5.61 19.93 10.76
N GLU A 3 -5.06 21.11 10.49
CA GLU A 3 -5.12 21.77 9.18
C GLU A 3 -4.45 20.86 8.13
N PRO A 4 -5.05 20.63 6.95
CA PRO A 4 -4.43 19.81 5.90
C PRO A 4 -3.14 20.47 5.41
N THR A 5 -2.00 19.85 5.68
CA THR A 5 -0.68 20.28 5.22
C THR A 5 -0.26 19.42 4.04
N GLY A 6 -0.72 19.74 2.83
CA GLY A 6 -0.19 19.08 1.64
C GLY A 6 -1.01 19.28 0.36
N GLY A 7 -0.47 20.08 -0.56
CA GLY A 7 -0.37 19.78 -2.00
C GLY A 7 -1.61 19.58 -2.89
N TYR A 8 -2.82 19.42 -2.35
CA TYR A 8 -3.99 19.06 -3.16
C TYR A 8 -4.97 20.21 -3.28
N VAL A 9 -5.45 20.45 -4.50
CA VAL A 9 -6.59 21.34 -4.76
C VAL A 9 -7.84 20.48 -4.67
N GLN A 10 -8.67 20.72 -3.65
CA GLN A 10 -10.04 20.22 -3.64
C GLN A 10 -10.81 20.93 -4.76
N LYS A 11 -11.06 20.23 -5.86
CA LYS A 11 -12.14 20.59 -6.78
C LYS A 11 -13.36 19.83 -6.33
N GLU A 12 -14.44 20.52 -5.99
CA GLU A 12 -15.75 19.87 -5.92
C GLU A 12 -16.02 19.26 -7.30
N GLY A 13 -16.07 17.93 -7.35
CA GLY A 13 -16.23 17.15 -8.55
C GLY A 13 -17.56 16.41 -8.49
N SER A 14 -18.28 16.46 -9.60
CA SER A 14 -19.39 15.58 -9.97
C SER A 14 -19.11 14.10 -9.64
N GLU A 15 -20.15 13.32 -9.33
CA GLU A 15 -20.21 11.86 -9.10
C GLU A 15 -19.23 11.03 -9.96
N SER A 16 -17.90 11.08 -9.71
CA SER A 16 -16.84 10.56 -10.61
C SER A 16 -15.39 10.89 -10.17
N PHE A 17 -15.13 11.42 -8.97
CA PHE A 17 -13.75 11.81 -8.62
C PHE A 17 -12.82 10.59 -8.61
N TYR A 18 -11.72 10.66 -9.36
CA TYR A 18 -10.71 9.61 -9.50
C TYR A 18 -9.33 10.24 -9.64
N VAL A 19 -8.31 9.57 -9.10
CA VAL A 19 -6.90 10.01 -9.22
C VAL A 19 -6.40 9.66 -10.62
N THR A 20 -6.31 10.66 -11.49
CA THR A 20 -5.82 10.45 -12.87
C THR A 20 -4.31 10.34 -12.97
N ALA A 21 -3.57 11.02 -12.08
CA ALA A 21 -2.13 10.95 -11.96
C ALA A 21 -1.66 11.52 -10.62
N LEU A 22 -0.52 11.03 -10.14
CA LEU A 22 0.26 11.65 -9.07
C LEU A 22 1.53 12.27 -9.66
N LYS A 23 1.83 13.50 -9.24
CA LYS A 23 3.00 14.23 -9.74
C LYS A 23 4.28 13.67 -9.15
N ASN A 24 5.33 13.55 -9.98
CA ASN A 24 6.64 13.01 -9.58
C ASN A 24 6.58 11.64 -8.87
N ALA A 25 5.57 10.84 -9.18
CA ALA A 25 5.35 9.53 -8.58
C ALA A 25 5.99 8.38 -9.39
N ASP A 26 6.62 8.70 -10.52
CA ASP A 26 7.39 7.75 -11.32
C ASP A 26 8.89 8.00 -11.15
N SER A 27 9.60 7.00 -10.63
CA SER A 27 11.06 7.04 -10.50
C SER A 27 11.78 6.80 -11.84
N GLY A 28 11.07 6.27 -12.83
CA GLY A 28 11.61 5.78 -14.11
C GLY A 28 12.31 4.42 -14.01
N ALA A 29 12.39 3.83 -12.81
CA ALA A 29 12.91 2.50 -12.59
C ALA A 29 11.74 1.51 -12.44
N LEU A 30 11.66 0.55 -13.36
CA LEU A 30 10.69 -0.53 -13.32
C LEU A 30 11.31 -1.76 -12.63
N ASP A 31 10.53 -2.34 -11.72
CA ASP A 31 10.76 -3.66 -11.14
C ASP A 31 9.42 -4.41 -11.09
N ILE A 32 8.94 -4.81 -12.27
CA ILE A 32 7.65 -5.48 -12.46
C ILE A 32 7.77 -6.92 -11.95
N PRO A 33 6.97 -7.32 -10.94
CA PRO A 33 6.95 -8.67 -10.43
C PRO A 33 6.58 -9.71 -11.50
N TYR A 34 7.11 -10.93 -11.36
CA TYR A 34 6.92 -11.98 -12.35
C TYR A 34 5.44 -12.36 -12.52
N TYR A 35 4.64 -12.37 -11.44
CA TYR A 35 3.22 -12.69 -11.53
C TYR A 35 2.45 -11.71 -12.45
N ILE A 36 2.83 -10.42 -12.47
CA ILE A 36 2.23 -9.42 -13.39
C ILE A 36 2.67 -9.71 -14.83
N THR A 37 3.94 -10.02 -15.01
CA THR A 37 4.49 -10.41 -16.32
C THR A 37 3.76 -11.64 -16.88
N ASP A 38 3.62 -12.70 -16.08
CA ASP A 38 2.96 -13.94 -16.47
C ASP A 38 1.46 -13.74 -16.71
N MET A 39 0.78 -12.96 -15.85
CA MET A 39 -0.62 -12.56 -16.01
C MET A 39 -0.89 -11.87 -17.34
N SER A 40 0.08 -11.08 -17.84
CA SER A 40 -0.03 -10.41 -19.13
C SER A 40 0.18 -11.31 -20.34
N GLY A 41 0.63 -12.55 -20.13
CA GLY A 41 1.17 -13.39 -21.19
C GLY A 41 2.44 -12.79 -21.79
N TYR A 42 3.31 -12.21 -20.94
CA TYR A 42 4.59 -11.60 -21.30
C TYR A 42 4.51 -10.38 -22.22
N LYS A 43 3.34 -9.74 -22.30
CA LYS A 43 3.17 -8.49 -23.07
C LYS A 43 3.85 -7.30 -22.40
N ILE A 44 3.86 -7.29 -21.06
CA ILE A 44 4.54 -6.27 -20.24
C ILE A 44 5.64 -6.92 -19.41
N THR A 45 6.87 -6.43 -19.53
CA THR A 45 8.05 -6.83 -18.74
C THR A 45 8.90 -5.59 -18.43
N ASN A 46 9.93 -5.74 -17.58
CA ASN A 46 10.92 -4.69 -17.33
C ASN A 46 11.64 -4.23 -18.62
N ASP A 47 11.80 -5.11 -19.61
CA ASP A 47 12.47 -4.81 -20.88
C ASP A 47 11.51 -4.45 -22.03
N ASN A 48 10.25 -4.88 -21.95
CA ASN A 48 9.25 -4.70 -23.00
C ASN A 48 7.97 -4.07 -22.43
N ASN A 49 7.83 -2.76 -22.60
CA ASN A 49 6.71 -1.94 -22.11
C ASN A 49 6.45 -0.74 -23.05
N ASP A 50 5.29 -0.08 -22.90
CA ASP A 50 4.93 1.10 -23.72
C ASP A 50 5.69 2.37 -23.29
N GLY A 51 6.42 2.31 -22.18
CA GLY A 51 7.03 3.46 -21.50
C GLY A 51 5.99 4.34 -20.80
N ASN A 52 6.47 5.30 -20.02
CA ASN A 52 5.62 6.33 -19.43
C ASN A 52 5.81 7.68 -20.14
N ALA A 53 4.89 8.01 -21.05
CA ALA A 53 4.86 9.29 -21.74
C ALA A 53 4.60 10.50 -20.81
N LYS A 54 4.14 10.26 -19.57
CA LYS A 54 3.83 11.27 -18.56
C LYS A 54 4.94 11.48 -17.54
N TYR A 55 6.09 10.80 -17.66
CA TYR A 55 7.23 10.97 -16.76
C TYR A 55 7.56 12.46 -16.52
N PRO A 56 7.77 12.90 -15.27
CA PRO A 56 7.93 12.11 -14.04
C PRO A 56 6.62 11.78 -13.29
N ASP A 57 5.48 12.11 -13.86
CA ASP A 57 4.18 11.85 -13.24
C ASP A 57 3.75 10.40 -13.51
N LEU A 58 3.14 9.74 -12.52
CA LEU A 58 2.59 8.39 -12.66
C LEU A 58 1.07 8.47 -12.72
N GLY A 59 0.49 8.04 -13.83
CA GLY A 59 -0.96 8.15 -14.03
C GLY A 59 -1.56 7.08 -14.90
N GLU A 60 -2.85 7.24 -15.19
CA GLU A 60 -3.58 6.38 -16.11
C GLU A 60 -2.82 6.20 -17.43
N PHE A 61 -2.77 4.98 -17.94
CA PHE A 61 -2.04 4.60 -19.16
C PHE A 61 -0.51 4.80 -19.13
N SER A 62 0.10 4.88 -17.94
CA SER A 62 1.56 4.81 -17.83
C SER A 62 1.99 3.36 -17.99
N TYR A 63 2.95 3.07 -18.87
CA TYR A 63 3.52 1.73 -19.15
C TYR A 63 2.62 0.72 -19.87
N THR A 64 1.29 0.76 -19.68
CA THR A 64 0.34 -0.09 -20.44
C THR A 64 -1.04 0.57 -20.57
N GLU A 65 -1.87 0.06 -21.50
CA GLU A 65 -3.29 0.44 -21.63
C GLU A 65 -4.19 0.05 -20.44
N HIS A 66 -3.70 -0.81 -19.54
CA HIS A 66 -4.42 -1.27 -18.35
C HIS A 66 -4.11 -0.45 -17.09
N SER A 67 -3.10 0.42 -17.15
CA SER A 67 -2.52 1.00 -15.95
C SER A 67 -3.28 2.21 -15.42
N GLY A 68 -3.31 2.41 -14.10
CA GLY A 68 -4.04 3.50 -13.45
C GLY A 68 -4.08 3.41 -11.93
N TRP A 69 -4.80 4.32 -11.28
CA TRP A 69 -4.85 4.39 -9.81
C TRP A 69 -6.14 3.80 -9.24
N MET A 70 -6.05 2.61 -8.66
CA MET A 70 -7.16 1.96 -7.98
C MET A 70 -7.27 2.47 -6.55
N TYR A 71 -8.49 2.68 -6.06
CA TYR A 71 -8.71 2.89 -4.63
C TYR A 71 -9.51 1.72 -4.04
N ALA A 72 -9.15 1.36 -2.81
CA ALA A 72 -9.85 0.34 -2.03
C ALA A 72 -10.15 0.88 -0.63
N VAL A 73 -11.28 0.48 -0.06
CA VAL A 73 -11.63 0.72 1.34
C VAL A 73 -11.94 -0.63 1.99
N ASN A 74 -11.19 -1.00 3.02
CA ASN A 74 -11.30 -2.30 3.70
C ASN A 74 -11.27 -3.47 2.70
N SER A 75 -10.25 -3.47 1.84
CA SER A 75 -10.05 -4.42 0.72
C SER A 75 -11.19 -4.53 -0.28
N THR A 76 -12.17 -3.63 -0.24
CA THR A 76 -13.23 -3.52 -1.24
C THR A 76 -12.87 -2.44 -2.22
N PHE A 77 -12.87 -2.75 -3.51
CA PHE A 77 -12.66 -1.79 -4.60
C PHE A 77 -14.01 -1.22 -5.01
N PRO A 78 -14.35 0.03 -4.64
CA PRO A 78 -15.68 0.53 -4.92
C PRO A 78 -15.81 0.91 -6.40
N ASN A 79 -17.00 0.72 -6.96
CA ASN A 79 -17.31 0.97 -8.38
C ASN A 79 -17.85 2.39 -8.66
N TYR A 80 -17.56 3.33 -7.76
CA TYR A 80 -17.95 4.74 -7.84
C TYR A 80 -16.76 5.64 -7.55
N GLY A 81 -16.90 6.95 -7.74
CA GLY A 81 -15.83 7.92 -7.47
C GLY A 81 -15.48 8.04 -5.98
N MET A 82 -14.24 8.41 -5.68
CA MET A 82 -13.73 8.61 -4.32
C MET A 82 -14.45 9.74 -3.57
N ASP A 83 -15.14 10.63 -4.28
CA ASP A 83 -16.03 11.68 -3.74
C ASP A 83 -17.32 11.12 -3.14
N SER A 84 -17.70 9.90 -3.51
CA SER A 84 -18.97 9.27 -3.07
C SER A 84 -18.80 8.40 -1.82
N TYR A 85 -17.57 8.05 -1.42
CA TYR A 85 -17.32 7.32 -0.17
C TYR A 85 -17.07 8.27 1.00
N VAL A 86 -17.91 8.22 2.03
CA VAL A 86 -17.65 8.91 3.29
C VAL A 86 -16.89 7.98 4.23
N LEU A 87 -15.60 8.27 4.44
CA LEU A 87 -14.74 7.51 5.36
C LEU A 87 -15.28 7.54 6.79
N LYS A 88 -15.14 6.41 7.46
CA LYS A 88 -15.50 6.22 8.87
C LYS A 88 -14.24 5.95 9.68
N ASP A 89 -14.35 6.21 10.97
CA ASP A 89 -13.27 5.86 11.90
C ASP A 89 -12.96 4.36 11.81
N GLY A 90 -11.69 4.05 11.71
CA GLY A 90 -11.19 2.69 11.57
C GLY A 90 -11.13 2.11 10.15
N ASP A 91 -11.63 2.82 9.12
CA ASP A 91 -11.49 2.41 7.72
C ASP A 91 -10.02 2.43 7.27
N VAL A 92 -9.66 1.47 6.42
CA VAL A 92 -8.37 1.42 5.74
C VAL A 92 -8.59 1.75 4.27
N MET A 93 -8.22 2.97 3.88
CA MET A 93 -8.23 3.39 2.48
C MET A 93 -6.82 3.21 1.88
N ARG A 94 -6.74 2.55 0.73
CA ARG A 94 -5.52 2.42 -0.06
C ARG A 94 -5.72 3.02 -1.45
N LEU A 95 -4.70 3.71 -1.92
CA LEU A 95 -4.56 4.13 -3.31
C LEU A 95 -3.37 3.34 -3.91
N GLN A 96 -3.60 2.59 -4.97
CA GLN A 96 -2.67 1.59 -5.49
C GLN A 96 -2.57 1.73 -7.00
N PHE A 97 -1.37 1.64 -7.55
CA PHE A 97 -1.17 1.68 -8.99
C PHE A 97 -1.34 0.27 -9.57
N THR A 98 -2.33 0.07 -10.44
CA THR A 98 -2.44 -1.14 -11.26
C THR A 98 -1.55 -0.96 -12.48
N MET A 99 -0.70 -1.95 -12.76
CA MET A 99 0.13 -2.05 -13.94
C MET A 99 -0.59 -2.84 -15.03
N TRP A 100 -1.22 -3.97 -14.70
CA TRP A 100 -1.90 -4.85 -15.66
C TRP A 100 -3.19 -5.46 -15.10
N GLY A 101 -4.14 -5.77 -15.99
CA GLY A 101 -5.38 -6.46 -15.60
C GLY A 101 -6.40 -5.57 -14.90
N THR A 102 -6.22 -4.24 -14.96
CA THR A 102 -7.20 -3.22 -14.53
C THR A 102 -7.68 -3.46 -13.09
N GLY A 103 -6.73 -3.59 -12.17
CA GLY A 103 -6.98 -3.86 -10.75
C GLY A 103 -6.72 -5.30 -10.31
N ALA A 104 -6.68 -6.28 -11.23
CA ALA A 104 -6.42 -7.67 -10.88
C ALA A 104 -5.09 -7.86 -10.12
N ASP A 105 -4.03 -7.18 -10.59
CA ASP A 105 -2.68 -7.23 -10.04
C ASP A 105 -2.53 -6.61 -8.66
N VAL A 106 -3.47 -5.78 -8.24
CA VAL A 106 -3.55 -5.18 -6.90
C VAL A 106 -4.68 -5.77 -6.04
N GLY A 107 -5.33 -6.83 -6.52
CA GLY A 107 -6.30 -7.62 -5.75
C GLY A 107 -7.76 -7.21 -5.89
N ASP A 108 -8.16 -6.48 -6.95
CA ASP A 108 -9.58 -6.27 -7.25
C ASP A 108 -10.26 -7.61 -7.58
N PRO A 109 -11.18 -8.10 -6.75
CA PRO A 109 -11.78 -9.42 -6.93
C PRO A 109 -12.59 -9.55 -8.22
N TYR A 110 -13.10 -8.44 -8.78
CA TYR A 110 -13.85 -8.47 -10.04
C TYR A 110 -12.96 -8.88 -11.22
N ASN A 111 -11.69 -8.46 -11.21
CA ASN A 111 -10.74 -8.75 -12.27
C ASN A 111 -9.78 -9.90 -11.92
N ALA A 112 -9.38 -10.03 -10.65
CA ALA A 112 -8.44 -11.06 -10.19
C ALA A 112 -8.97 -12.49 -10.37
N GLY A 113 -10.28 -12.71 -10.25
CA GLY A 113 -10.91 -14.03 -10.44
C GLY A 113 -10.69 -14.65 -11.84
N LYS A 114 -10.18 -13.88 -12.81
CA LYS A 114 -9.80 -14.35 -14.15
C LYS A 114 -8.42 -15.02 -14.21
N TYR A 115 -7.57 -14.80 -13.20
CA TYR A 115 -6.14 -15.11 -13.27
C TYR A 115 -5.65 -16.16 -12.27
N ASN A 116 -6.56 -16.76 -11.49
CA ASN A 116 -6.28 -17.90 -10.59
C ASN A 116 -5.10 -17.66 -9.62
N PHE A 117 -4.96 -16.44 -9.10
CA PHE A 117 -4.13 -16.10 -7.96
C PHE A 117 -4.94 -15.22 -7.00
N ASP A 118 -4.55 -15.22 -5.73
CA ASP A 118 -5.16 -14.39 -4.69
C ASP A 118 -4.10 -13.44 -4.12
N ILE A 119 -4.42 -12.16 -4.10
CA ILE A 119 -3.58 -11.13 -3.47
C ILE A 119 -3.98 -11.06 -1.98
N PRO A 120 -3.04 -11.19 -1.03
CA PRO A 120 -3.39 -11.25 0.39
C PRO A 120 -3.96 -9.91 0.91
N ASN A 121 -4.79 -9.97 1.96
CA ASN A 121 -5.43 -8.79 2.52
C ASN A 121 -4.44 -8.01 3.39
N ARG A 122 -4.17 -6.77 2.99
CA ARG A 122 -3.20 -5.86 3.63
C ARG A 122 -3.82 -4.88 4.63
N ASP A 123 -5.13 -4.91 4.86
CA ASP A 123 -5.83 -3.93 5.71
C ASP A 123 -5.24 -3.87 7.11
N SER A 124 -5.08 -5.03 7.74
CA SER A 124 -4.64 -5.13 9.14
C SER A 124 -3.21 -4.60 9.32
N LEU A 125 -2.28 -5.08 8.49
CA LEU A 125 -0.89 -4.60 8.51
C LEU A 125 -0.79 -3.10 8.16
N THR A 126 -1.54 -2.63 7.16
CA THR A 126 -1.61 -1.19 6.80
C THR A 126 -2.06 -0.37 8.00
N LYS A 127 -3.08 -0.84 8.73
CA LYS A 127 -3.61 -0.15 9.92
C LYS A 127 -2.58 -0.11 11.04
N THR A 128 -1.87 -1.21 11.31
CA THR A 128 -0.81 -1.27 12.32
C THR A 128 0.35 -0.33 11.98
N ILE A 129 0.82 -0.32 10.72
CA ILE A 129 1.87 0.58 10.25
C ILE A 129 1.41 2.04 10.32
N ALA A 130 0.18 2.35 9.91
CA ALA A 130 -0.37 3.70 10.01
C ALA A 130 -0.46 4.17 11.47
N ALA A 131 -0.90 3.30 12.38
CA ALA A 131 -0.95 3.59 13.81
C ALA A 131 0.45 3.87 14.37
N PHE A 132 1.46 3.07 14.00
CA PHE A 132 2.85 3.31 14.37
C PHE A 132 3.39 4.63 13.81
N ASN A 133 3.11 4.91 12.53
CA ASN A 133 3.53 6.14 11.86
C ASN A 133 2.89 7.40 12.44
N GLY A 134 1.68 7.29 13.01
CA GLY A 134 0.97 8.37 13.68
C GLY A 134 1.44 8.66 15.11
N ARG A 135 2.40 7.90 15.66
CA ARG A 135 2.86 8.06 17.04
C ARG A 135 3.76 9.29 17.20
N ALA A 136 3.60 9.99 18.32
CA ALA A 136 4.47 11.10 18.69
C ALA A 136 5.90 10.66 19.03
N ASP A 137 6.08 9.43 19.53
CA ASP A 137 7.36 8.83 19.91
C ASP A 137 7.97 7.93 18.81
N LYS A 138 7.46 8.00 17.57
CA LYS A 138 7.92 7.16 16.44
C LYS A 138 9.44 7.16 16.30
N GLU A 139 10.08 8.33 16.26
CA GLU A 139 11.54 8.43 16.05
C GLU A 139 12.34 7.84 17.22
N GLU A 140 11.84 7.98 18.45
CA GLU A 140 12.45 7.34 19.62
C GLU A 140 12.35 5.81 19.53
N LEU A 141 11.18 5.30 19.11
CA LEU A 141 10.94 3.88 18.90
C LEU A 141 11.84 3.31 17.80
N LEU A 142 11.99 4.02 16.68
CA LEU A 142 12.90 3.63 15.60
C LEU A 142 14.38 3.73 15.99
N GLY A 143 14.72 4.42 17.08
CA GLY A 143 16.06 4.37 17.68
C GLY A 143 16.40 3.03 18.35
N ILE A 144 15.40 2.18 18.59
CA ILE A 144 15.57 0.86 19.22
C ILE A 144 15.67 -0.19 18.11
N SER A 145 16.86 -0.82 17.98
CA SER A 145 17.20 -1.71 16.86
C SER A 145 16.12 -2.75 16.55
N PHE A 146 15.62 -3.50 17.54
CA PHE A 146 14.64 -4.55 17.28
C PHE A 146 13.27 -4.01 16.84
N ILE A 147 12.91 -2.78 17.24
CA ILE A 147 11.68 -2.11 16.77
C ILE A 147 11.88 -1.58 15.36
N ALA A 148 13.05 -1.01 15.06
CA ALA A 148 13.40 -0.58 13.70
C ALA A 148 13.38 -1.77 12.73
N ASP A 149 13.95 -2.91 13.13
CA ASP A 149 13.94 -4.14 12.33
C ASP A 149 12.50 -4.65 12.12
N ALA A 150 11.67 -4.67 13.17
CA ALA A 150 10.27 -5.08 13.05
C ALA A 150 9.46 -4.14 12.15
N TYR A 151 9.71 -2.83 12.23
CA TYR A 151 9.08 -1.84 11.34
C TYR A 151 9.53 -2.03 9.88
N SER A 152 10.82 -2.26 9.64
CA SER A 152 11.33 -2.54 8.29
C SER A 152 10.67 -3.78 7.70
N GLN A 153 10.62 -4.89 8.45
CA GLN A 153 9.99 -6.12 7.96
C GLN A 153 8.48 -5.94 7.69
N ALA A 154 7.79 -5.16 8.53
CA ALA A 154 6.40 -4.80 8.30
C ALA A 154 6.22 -3.99 7.01
N MET A 155 7.10 -3.01 6.74
CA MET A 155 7.08 -2.25 5.49
C MET A 155 7.40 -3.13 4.28
N ASP A 156 8.43 -3.97 4.36
CA ASP A 156 8.85 -4.87 3.28
C ASP A 156 7.72 -5.84 2.90
N ALA A 157 7.06 -6.44 3.89
CA ALA A 157 5.90 -7.31 3.67
C ALA A 157 4.69 -6.55 3.09
N LEU A 158 4.49 -5.28 3.47
CA LEU A 158 3.41 -4.47 2.93
C LEU A 158 3.65 -4.09 1.45
N GLU A 159 4.89 -3.72 1.10
CA GLU A 159 5.31 -3.28 -0.23
C GLU A 159 5.45 -4.45 -1.23
N THR A 160 5.73 -5.65 -0.74
CA THR A 160 5.81 -6.85 -1.59
C THR A 160 4.41 -7.32 -1.99
N ILE A 161 3.97 -6.93 -3.19
CA ILE A 161 2.63 -7.28 -3.68
C ILE A 161 2.55 -8.73 -4.21
N ASP A 162 3.69 -9.28 -4.64
CA ASP A 162 3.79 -10.58 -5.30
C ASP A 162 3.23 -11.73 -4.43
N PRO A 163 2.10 -12.37 -4.84
CA PRO A 163 1.48 -13.45 -4.09
C PRO A 163 2.28 -14.76 -4.10
N GLY A 164 3.33 -14.86 -4.94
CA GLY A 164 4.31 -15.94 -4.89
C GLY A 164 5.45 -15.71 -3.89
N ILE A 165 5.55 -14.51 -3.31
CA ILE A 165 6.58 -14.14 -2.32
C ILE A 165 5.97 -13.87 -0.95
N THR A 166 4.83 -13.19 -0.90
CA THR A 166 4.17 -12.81 0.35
C THR A 166 2.75 -13.34 0.38
N ASP A 167 2.44 -14.17 1.37
CA ASP A 167 1.10 -14.68 1.64
C ASP A 167 0.44 -14.01 2.86
N GLN A 168 -0.79 -14.43 3.21
CA GLN A 168 -1.50 -13.86 4.35
C GLN A 168 -0.78 -14.13 5.68
N ASN A 169 -0.16 -15.30 5.84
CA ASN A 169 0.55 -15.64 7.06
C ASN A 169 1.82 -14.76 7.20
N ASP A 170 2.50 -14.43 6.12
CA ASP A 170 3.64 -13.50 6.16
C ASP A 170 3.21 -12.10 6.64
N LEU A 171 2.07 -11.60 6.14
CA LEU A 171 1.50 -10.32 6.60
C LEU A 171 1.13 -10.37 8.09
N ASP A 172 0.48 -11.44 8.52
CA ASP A 172 0.06 -11.63 9.91
C ASP A 172 1.27 -11.74 10.86
N GLN A 173 2.33 -12.43 10.44
CA GLN A 173 3.59 -12.52 11.19
C GLN A 173 4.31 -11.18 11.29
N ALA A 174 4.39 -10.43 10.19
CA ALA A 174 5.01 -9.11 10.18
C ALA A 174 4.25 -8.13 11.08
N GLN A 175 2.92 -8.17 11.07
CA GLN A 175 2.09 -7.40 12.00
C GLN A 175 2.38 -7.78 13.46
N ALA A 176 2.31 -9.07 13.79
CA ALA A 176 2.51 -9.55 15.15
C ALA A 176 3.92 -9.22 15.68
N TYR A 177 4.93 -9.26 14.81
CA TYR A 177 6.30 -8.91 15.19
C TYR A 177 6.44 -7.42 15.52
N LEU A 178 5.83 -6.53 14.74
CA LEU A 178 5.82 -5.09 15.03
C LEU A 178 5.09 -4.79 16.35
N GLU A 179 3.91 -5.36 16.55
CA GLU A 179 3.11 -5.17 17.77
C GLU A 179 3.87 -5.65 19.02
N SER A 180 4.38 -6.89 18.99
CA SER A 180 5.13 -7.47 20.12
C SER A 180 6.44 -6.74 20.43
N SER A 181 7.11 -6.20 19.41
CA SER A 181 8.33 -5.38 19.60
C SER A 181 8.01 -4.08 20.34
N ILE A 182 6.91 -3.41 19.99
CA ILE A 182 6.48 -2.19 20.69
C ILE A 182 6.07 -2.51 22.14
N GLU A 183 5.34 -3.60 22.37
CA GLU A 183 4.95 -4.04 23.70
C GLU A 183 6.14 -4.41 24.59
N SER A 184 7.17 -5.06 24.02
CA SER A 184 8.38 -5.47 24.74
C SER A 184 9.17 -4.30 25.32
N LYS A 185 9.18 -3.14 24.64
CA LYS A 185 9.74 -1.90 25.20
C LYS A 185 9.03 -1.49 26.49
N ASN A 186 7.69 -1.57 26.50
CA ASN A 186 6.90 -1.16 27.66
C ASN A 186 7.20 -2.06 28.87
N LEU A 187 7.48 -3.34 28.65
CA LEU A 187 7.88 -4.28 29.70
C LEU A 187 9.28 -3.97 30.25
N GLN A 188 10.26 -3.65 29.40
CA GLN A 188 11.61 -3.25 29.84
C GLN A 188 11.60 -1.95 30.66
N ALA A 189 10.76 -0.99 30.30
CA ALA A 189 10.60 0.27 31.05
C ALA A 189 10.00 0.06 32.45
N ILE A 190 9.16 -0.97 32.64
CA ILE A 190 8.58 -1.32 33.94
C ILE A 190 9.63 -1.96 34.85
N THR A 191 10.51 -2.83 34.32
CA THR A 191 11.54 -3.51 35.12
C THR A 191 12.60 -2.54 35.66
N LEU A 192 12.96 -1.50 34.90
CA LEU A 192 13.98 -0.52 35.32
C LEU A 192 13.49 0.47 36.40
N ASN A 193 12.18 0.58 36.62
CA ASN A 193 11.61 1.52 37.59
C ASN A 193 11.36 0.91 38.99
N GLN A 194 11.80 -0.34 39.24
CA GLN A 194 11.62 -0.99 40.55
C GLN A 194 12.79 -0.78 41.53
N ASP A 195 13.85 -0.07 41.14
CA ASP A 195 15.02 0.20 41.99
C ASP A 195 15.11 1.69 42.41
N LYS A 196 14.07 2.24 43.04
CA LYS A 196 14.14 3.52 43.76
C LYS A 196 13.50 3.45 45.14
#